data_AF-A0A962EJ61-F1
#
_entry.id   AF-A0A962EJ61-F1
#
_cell.length_a   1.000
_cell.length_b   1.000
_cell.length_c   1.000
_cell.angle_alpha   90.00
_cell.angle_beta   90.00
_cell.angle_gamma   90.00
#
_symmetry.space_group_name_H-M   'P 1'
#
loop_
_entity.id
_entity.type
_entity.pdbx_description
1 polymer ?
#
loop_
_entity_poly.entity_id
_entity_poly.type
_entity_poly.pdbx_seq_one_letter_code
_entity_poly.pdbx_strand_id
1 'polypeptide(L)'
;FRKVHGSRLIYNTCWEDPRADRQLLGIQPGDRIVMITSAGCNTLDYLLDDPAGIDCVDMNPRQNALLELKLAVLAKGDPELLFQLFGRGNHPDFAAVYRTLRPQLSASAQAHWDRSPGAFSPRGRGSFYFRGASGDVAWWVRTLLRCLQPRLWREICGLLEATSLAEQRERYARIEPRLWGPLLRWSARQPAVLTLLGVPRAQRNLIEAQYPGGINRYIEDKLRYLLTELPIQENYFWRVYLLGAYSAQCCPNYLRPEHFAALAQRADRVRTHTATLSAFLSESQTRFNQFVLLDHQDWMAAHRPELLDDEWQLLIRRSAADARVLMRSAGLSIDFLPEFAQARLRAHPDDCAHWHRLDRVGTYGSVLCATVAAA
;
A
#
# COMPACT_ATOMS: atom_id res chain seq x y z
N PHE A 1 8.29 -16.83 -1.63
CA PHE A 1 7.72 -16.14 -0.47
C PHE A 1 8.73 -15.95 0.67
N ARG A 2 9.11 -16.98 1.44
CA ARG A 2 10.01 -16.87 2.62
C ARG A 2 11.33 -16.10 2.39
N LYS A 3 12.05 -16.33 1.27
CA LYS A 3 13.35 -15.67 1.00
C LYS A 3 13.24 -14.17 0.71
N VAL A 4 12.12 -13.72 0.13
CA VAL A 4 11.88 -12.31 -0.24
C VAL A 4 11.35 -11.53 0.97
N HIS A 5 10.36 -12.08 1.70
CA HIS A 5 9.81 -11.47 2.92
C HIS A 5 10.79 -11.48 4.10
N GLY A 6 11.69 -12.47 4.20
CA GLY A 6 12.60 -12.60 5.33
C GLY A 6 13.83 -11.68 5.30
N SER A 7 14.20 -11.13 4.13
CA SER A 7 15.48 -10.41 3.95
C SER A 7 15.36 -8.97 3.45
N ARG A 8 14.19 -8.56 2.93
CA ARG A 8 14.03 -7.28 2.24
C ARG A 8 12.83 -6.49 2.75
N LEU A 9 12.93 -5.16 2.62
CA LEU A 9 11.77 -4.28 2.64
C LEU A 9 10.92 -4.61 1.40
N ILE A 10 9.66 -4.97 1.60
CA ILE A 10 8.79 -5.38 0.50
C ILE A 10 8.20 -4.16 -0.20
N TYR A 11 7.50 -3.34 0.58
CA TYR A 11 6.82 -2.14 0.10
C TYR A 11 7.46 -0.90 0.71
N ASN A 12 7.87 0.04 -0.14
CA ASN A 12 8.40 1.34 0.28
C ASN A 12 7.31 2.44 0.31
N THR A 13 6.12 2.14 -0.21
CA THR A 13 4.88 2.90 -0.04
C THR A 13 3.69 1.94 -0.03
N CYS A 14 2.56 2.32 0.59
CA CYS A 14 1.32 1.55 0.54
C CYS A 14 0.73 1.60 -0.88
N TRP A 15 0.02 0.52 -1.25
CA TRP A 15 -0.66 0.32 -2.54
C TRP A 15 -2.17 0.17 -2.33
N GLU A 16 -2.69 0.82 -1.29
CA GLU A 16 -4.08 0.89 -0.92
C GLU A 16 -4.46 2.36 -0.87
N ASP A 17 -5.55 2.77 -1.55
CA ASP A 17 -5.94 4.18 -1.58
C ASP A 17 -6.57 4.62 -0.24
N PRO A 18 -5.88 5.43 0.60
CA PRO A 18 -6.43 5.82 1.90
C PRO A 18 -7.65 6.74 1.74
N ARG A 19 -7.86 7.38 0.57
CA ARG A 19 -9.08 8.15 0.30
C ARG A 19 -10.29 7.23 0.31
N ALA A 20 -10.20 6.10 -0.39
CA ALA A 20 -11.26 5.10 -0.42
C ALA A 20 -11.41 4.45 0.97
N ASP A 21 -10.30 4.10 1.60
CA ASP A 21 -10.31 3.42 2.90
C ASP A 21 -11.00 4.26 3.98
N ARG A 22 -10.67 5.56 4.09
CA ARG A 22 -11.25 6.46 5.10
C ARG A 22 -12.76 6.64 4.92
N GLN A 23 -13.25 6.62 3.68
CA GLN A 23 -14.67 6.74 3.38
C GLN A 23 -15.43 5.44 3.68
N LEU A 24 -14.83 4.29 3.39
CA LEU A 24 -15.39 2.97 3.73
C LEU A 24 -15.39 2.71 5.25
N LEU A 25 -14.30 3.03 5.92
CA LEU A 25 -14.14 2.83 7.36
C LEU A 25 -14.94 3.84 8.18
N GLY A 26 -15.09 5.07 7.69
CA GLY A 26 -15.77 6.14 8.42
C GLY A 26 -15.17 6.36 9.81
N ILE A 27 -13.83 6.39 9.90
CA ILE A 27 -13.07 6.46 11.16
C ILE A 27 -13.57 7.64 11.99
N GLN A 28 -13.93 7.39 13.24
CA GLN A 28 -14.39 8.40 14.18
C GLN A 28 -13.32 8.76 15.22
N PRO A 29 -13.36 9.98 15.78
CA PRO A 29 -12.55 10.32 16.93
C PRO A 29 -12.76 9.32 18.07
N GLY A 30 -11.67 8.78 18.62
CA GLY A 30 -11.73 7.77 19.67
C GLY A 30 -11.72 6.31 19.20
N ASP A 31 -11.84 6.06 17.89
CA ASP A 31 -11.74 4.71 17.33
C ASP A 31 -10.37 4.09 17.62
N ARG A 32 -10.35 2.77 17.86
CA ARG A 32 -9.14 1.96 17.87
C ARG A 32 -9.04 1.14 16.61
N ILE A 33 -7.90 1.24 15.93
CA ILE A 33 -7.65 0.61 14.64
C ILE A 33 -6.58 -0.47 14.80
N VAL A 34 -6.79 -1.63 14.21
CA VAL A 34 -5.75 -2.63 13.98
C VAL A 34 -5.59 -2.85 12.49
N MET A 35 -4.35 -2.81 11.99
CA MET A 35 -4.08 -2.89 10.56
C MET A 35 -2.76 -3.58 10.24
N ILE A 36 -2.64 -4.09 9.01
CA ILE A 36 -1.34 -4.50 8.47
C ILE A 36 -0.47 -3.26 8.23
N THR A 37 0.77 -3.25 8.73
CA THR A 37 1.64 -2.06 8.67
C THR A 37 1.96 -1.63 7.24
N SER A 38 2.29 -2.56 6.36
CA SER A 38 2.75 -2.29 4.99
C SER A 38 3.89 -1.27 4.99
N ALA A 39 3.76 -0.09 4.39
CA ALA A 39 4.79 0.95 4.44
C ALA A 39 4.48 2.06 5.46
N GLY A 40 3.39 1.94 6.23
CA GLY A 40 2.93 2.93 7.19
C GLY A 40 2.34 4.21 6.56
N CYS A 41 2.14 4.28 5.24
CA CYS A 41 1.54 5.47 4.62
C CYS A 41 0.07 5.65 5.04
N ASN A 42 -0.72 4.57 4.97
CA ASN A 42 -2.14 4.61 5.32
C ASN A 42 -2.34 4.79 6.82
N THR A 43 -1.47 4.23 7.67
CA THR A 43 -1.43 4.51 9.12
C THR A 43 -1.39 6.01 9.39
N LEU A 44 -0.48 6.73 8.73
CA LEU A 44 -0.37 8.18 8.91
C LEU A 44 -1.56 8.91 8.31
N ASP A 45 -2.16 8.43 7.23
CA ASP A 45 -3.39 9.04 6.69
C ASP A 45 -4.57 8.89 7.65
N TYR A 46 -4.74 7.71 8.27
CA TYR A 46 -5.80 7.41 9.22
C TYR A 46 -5.66 8.21 10.52
N LEU A 47 -4.43 8.57 10.93
CA LEU A 47 -4.22 9.46 12.08
C LEU A 47 -4.86 10.84 11.90
N LEU A 48 -5.14 11.27 10.66
CA LEU A 48 -5.81 12.54 10.39
C LEU A 48 -7.26 12.55 10.89
N ASP A 49 -7.90 11.38 11.01
CA ASP A 49 -9.27 11.22 11.52
C ASP A 49 -9.35 11.14 13.06
N ASP A 50 -8.25 11.45 13.76
CA ASP A 50 -8.15 11.52 15.22
C ASP A 50 -8.51 10.23 16.00
N PRO A 51 -8.09 9.03 15.55
CA PRO A 51 -8.34 7.81 16.31
C PRO A 51 -7.65 7.87 17.69
N ALA A 52 -8.18 7.08 18.63
CA ALA A 52 -7.54 6.90 19.94
C ALA A 52 -6.19 6.18 19.83
N GLY A 53 -6.04 5.29 18.85
CA GLY A 53 -4.80 4.58 18.59
C GLY A 53 -4.85 3.66 17.38
N ILE A 54 -3.67 3.41 16.81
CA ILE A 54 -3.51 2.49 15.68
C ILE A 54 -2.43 1.47 16.02
N ASP A 55 -2.82 0.19 16.07
CA ASP A 55 -1.92 -0.94 16.21
C ASP A 55 -1.58 -1.50 14.82
N CYS A 56 -0.34 -1.28 14.38
CA CYS A 56 0.20 -1.71 13.10
C CYS A 56 0.95 -3.04 13.27
N VAL A 57 0.43 -4.11 12.67
CA VAL A 57 0.95 -5.48 12.79
C VAL A 57 1.59 -5.92 11.49
N ASP A 58 2.81 -6.43 11.53
CA ASP A 58 3.46 -6.99 10.34
C ASP A 58 4.43 -8.12 10.70
N MET A 59 4.46 -9.17 9.89
CA MET A 59 5.42 -10.25 10.07
C MET A 59 6.84 -9.86 9.66
N ASN A 60 7.00 -8.85 8.79
CA ASN A 60 8.28 -8.34 8.36
C ASN A 60 8.68 -7.11 9.21
N PRO A 61 9.64 -7.24 10.14
CA PRO A 61 10.03 -6.12 11.01
C PRO A 61 10.54 -4.90 10.25
N ARG A 62 10.92 -5.03 8.98
CA ARG A 62 11.40 -3.92 8.15
C ARG A 62 10.28 -2.95 7.76
N GLN A 63 9.06 -3.45 7.65
CA GLN A 63 7.86 -2.64 7.41
C GLN A 63 7.56 -1.76 8.62
N ASN A 64 7.59 -2.36 9.81
CA ASN A 64 7.53 -1.65 11.09
C ASN A 64 8.67 -0.64 11.23
N ALA A 65 9.90 -1.02 10.88
CA ALA A 65 11.05 -0.10 10.91
C ALA A 65 10.88 1.11 9.98
N LEU A 66 10.20 0.96 8.84
CA LEU A 66 9.87 2.08 7.93
C LEU A 66 8.84 3.03 8.53
N LEU A 67 7.79 2.50 9.16
CA LEU A 67 6.83 3.32 9.88
C LEU A 67 7.50 4.05 11.06
N GLU A 68 8.33 3.38 11.86
CA GLU A 68 9.08 4.00 12.96
C GLU A 68 9.99 5.13 12.47
N LEU A 69 10.66 4.98 11.32
CA LEU A 69 11.48 6.06 10.76
C LEU A 69 10.63 7.29 10.39
N LYS A 70 9.43 7.11 9.85
CA LYS A 70 8.50 8.21 9.56
C LYS A 70 8.04 8.91 10.84
N LEU A 71 7.67 8.12 11.86
CA LEU A 71 7.25 8.63 13.17
C LEU A 71 8.38 9.42 13.85
N ALA A 72 9.63 8.95 13.79
CA ALA A 72 10.78 9.65 14.34
C ALA A 72 11.03 11.02 13.66
N VAL A 73 10.76 11.14 12.36
CA VAL A 73 10.85 12.43 11.65
C VAL A 73 9.71 13.37 12.06
N LEU A 74 8.48 12.86 12.22
CA LEU A 74 7.36 13.64 12.74
C LEU A 74 7.64 14.16 14.15
N ALA A 75 8.14 13.30 15.04
CA ALA A 75 8.49 13.66 16.42
C ALA A 75 9.65 14.67 16.49
N LYS A 76 10.54 14.69 15.49
CA LYS A 76 11.58 15.72 15.36
C LYS A 76 11.01 17.10 15.00
N GLY A 77 9.80 17.18 14.46
CA GLY A 77 9.15 18.44 14.11
C GLY A 77 9.67 19.09 12.82
N ASP A 78 10.21 18.30 11.89
CA ASP A 78 10.85 18.80 10.65
C ASP A 78 10.07 18.37 9.37
N PRO A 79 9.12 19.20 8.89
CA PRO A 79 8.33 18.89 7.70
C PRO A 79 9.16 18.85 6.41
N GLU A 80 10.22 19.67 6.30
CA GLU A 80 11.08 19.64 5.11
C GLU A 80 11.90 18.35 5.09
N LEU A 81 12.39 17.87 6.24
CA LEU A 81 13.06 16.57 6.30
C LEU A 81 12.10 15.43 5.95
N LEU A 82 10.85 15.48 6.41
CA LEU A 82 9.83 14.50 6.04
C LEU A 82 9.64 14.46 4.52
N PHE A 83 9.48 15.63 3.89
CA PHE A 83 9.32 15.72 2.45
C PHE A 83 10.62 15.41 1.68
N GLN A 84 11.79 15.71 2.23
CA GLN A 84 13.06 15.37 1.60
C GLN A 84 13.23 13.83 1.55
N LEU A 85 13.02 13.15 2.67
CA LEU A 85 13.16 11.68 2.74
C LEU A 85 12.04 10.97 1.98
N PHE A 86 10.78 11.31 2.24
CA PHE A 86 9.63 10.55 1.76
C PHE A 86 8.81 11.26 0.68
N GLY A 87 9.09 12.52 0.37
CA GLY A 87 8.59 13.22 -0.83
C GLY A 87 9.52 13.02 -2.02
N ARG A 88 10.76 13.49 -1.86
CA ARG A 88 11.82 13.42 -2.89
C ARG A 88 12.53 12.06 -2.94
N GLY A 89 12.35 11.23 -1.92
CA GLY A 89 12.93 9.89 -1.89
C GLY A 89 14.44 9.88 -1.69
N ASN A 90 15.08 10.98 -1.28
CA ASN A 90 16.55 11.02 -1.18
C ASN A 90 17.05 12.01 -0.12
N HIS A 91 18.29 11.87 0.31
CA HIS A 91 19.00 12.82 1.15
C HIS A 91 20.52 12.68 0.93
N PRO A 92 21.27 13.78 0.69
CA PRO A 92 22.71 13.73 0.41
C PRO A 92 23.53 13.03 1.50
N ASP A 93 23.17 13.25 2.76
CA ASP A 93 23.80 12.60 3.92
C ASP A 93 22.73 11.98 4.86
N PHE A 94 22.07 10.93 4.37
CA PHE A 94 21.09 10.20 5.19
C PHE A 94 21.72 9.61 6.46
N ALA A 95 23.01 9.25 6.43
CA ALA A 95 23.68 8.67 7.59
C ALA A 95 23.73 9.66 8.76
N ALA A 96 24.00 10.95 8.49
CA ALA A 96 23.93 12.00 9.51
C ALA A 96 22.51 12.20 10.04
N VAL A 97 21.53 12.29 9.16
CA VAL A 97 20.11 12.39 9.56
C VAL A 97 19.72 11.21 10.45
N TYR A 98 20.02 10.00 10.01
CA TYR A 98 19.70 8.77 10.74
C TYR A 98 20.30 8.77 12.14
N ARG A 99 21.55 9.21 12.34
CA ARG A 99 22.13 9.33 13.69
C ARG A 99 21.28 10.18 14.64
N THR A 100 20.59 11.20 14.13
CA THR A 100 19.69 12.05 14.94
C THR A 100 18.35 11.39 15.25
N LEU A 101 17.89 10.49 14.38
CA LEU A 101 16.60 9.79 14.51
C LEU A 101 16.73 8.48 15.30
N ARG A 102 17.91 7.83 15.21
CA ARG A 102 18.21 6.52 15.78
C ARG A 102 17.79 6.33 17.24
N PRO A 103 17.98 7.31 18.16
CA PRO A 103 17.58 7.14 19.56
C PRO A 103 16.07 6.95 19.79
N GLN A 104 15.24 7.37 18.84
CA GLN A 104 13.78 7.25 18.92
C GLN A 104 13.26 5.91 18.37
N LEU A 105 14.13 5.11 17.75
CA LEU A 105 13.76 3.86 17.10
C LEU A 105 13.91 2.68 18.06
N SER A 106 13.04 1.68 17.91
CA SER A 106 13.17 0.40 18.60
C SER A 106 14.48 -0.31 18.22
N ALA A 107 14.96 -1.22 19.07
CA ALA A 107 16.15 -2.01 18.77
C ALA A 107 16.04 -2.79 17.44
N SER A 108 14.84 -3.26 17.11
CA SER A 108 14.54 -3.94 15.84
C SER A 108 14.70 -2.99 14.64
N ALA A 109 14.14 -1.78 14.73
CA ALA A 109 14.28 -0.78 13.69
C ALA A 109 15.73 -0.29 13.55
N GLN A 110 16.45 -0.07 14.65
CA GLN A 110 17.88 0.26 14.63
C GLN A 110 18.69 -0.82 13.88
N ALA A 111 18.45 -2.11 14.18
CA ALA A 111 19.16 -3.21 13.52
C ALA A 111 18.94 -3.24 11.99
N HIS A 112 17.80 -2.77 11.50
CA HIS A 112 17.53 -2.62 10.07
C HIS A 112 18.26 -1.41 9.46
N TRP A 113 18.11 -0.23 10.07
CA TRP A 113 18.61 1.02 9.52
C TRP A 113 20.12 1.21 9.67
N ASP A 114 20.73 0.64 10.72
CA ASP A 114 22.19 0.60 10.90
C ASP A 114 22.88 -0.09 9.71
N ARG A 115 22.19 -1.05 9.06
CA ARG A 115 22.70 -1.78 7.87
C ARG A 115 22.37 -1.09 6.54
N SER A 116 21.67 0.05 6.58
CA SER A 116 21.10 0.70 5.40
C SER A 116 21.44 2.20 5.28
N PRO A 117 22.70 2.65 5.49
CA PRO A 117 23.06 4.07 5.49
C PRO A 117 22.87 4.76 4.13
N GLY A 118 22.78 3.98 3.05
CA GLY A 118 22.53 4.46 1.69
C GLY A 118 21.06 4.38 1.24
N ALA A 119 20.10 4.10 2.13
CA ALA A 119 18.70 3.89 1.77
C ALA A 119 18.09 5.08 1.01
N PHE A 120 18.47 6.30 1.37
CA PHE A 120 18.02 7.53 0.71
C PHE A 120 19.13 8.17 -0.14
N SER A 121 20.17 7.43 -0.54
CA SER A 121 21.26 8.05 -1.30
C SER A 121 20.77 8.54 -2.68
N PRO A 122 21.08 9.80 -3.08
CA PRO A 122 20.82 10.31 -4.42
C PRO A 122 21.78 9.73 -5.48
N ARG A 123 22.79 8.95 -5.06
CA ARG A 123 23.71 8.26 -5.96
C ARG A 123 23.17 6.89 -6.39
N GLY A 124 23.67 6.39 -7.50
CA GLY A 124 23.29 5.09 -8.07
C GLY A 124 21.86 5.09 -8.57
N ARG A 125 20.94 4.45 -7.84
CA ARG A 125 19.53 4.41 -8.22
C ARG A 125 18.79 5.73 -8.01
N GLY A 126 19.33 6.63 -7.18
CA GLY A 126 18.85 8.02 -7.06
C GLY A 126 17.61 8.24 -6.21
N SER A 127 16.93 7.19 -5.74
CA SER A 127 15.77 7.32 -4.86
C SER A 127 15.55 6.07 -4.01
N PHE A 128 14.98 6.27 -2.83
CA PHE A 128 14.41 5.25 -1.93
C PHE A 128 13.31 4.44 -2.62
N TYR A 129 12.52 5.07 -3.48
CA TYR A 129 11.44 4.41 -4.23
C TYR A 129 11.93 3.39 -5.26
N PHE A 130 13.24 3.41 -5.55
CA PHE A 130 13.92 2.45 -6.42
C PHE A 130 14.72 1.40 -5.63
N ARG A 131 14.38 1.19 -4.36
CA ARG A 131 15.01 0.21 -3.46
C ARG A 131 13.95 -0.62 -2.74
N GLY A 132 14.34 -1.80 -2.27
CA GLY A 132 13.40 -2.80 -1.75
C GLY A 132 12.84 -3.68 -2.87
N ALA A 133 11.95 -4.61 -2.53
CA ALA A 133 11.41 -5.57 -3.50
C ALA A 133 10.58 -4.86 -4.58
N SER A 134 9.59 -4.04 -4.19
CA SER A 134 8.80 -3.27 -5.17
C SER A 134 9.64 -2.22 -5.90
N GLY A 135 10.55 -1.55 -5.19
CA GLY A 135 11.43 -0.56 -5.79
C GLY A 135 12.44 -1.12 -6.79
N ASP A 136 12.90 -2.37 -6.62
CA ASP A 136 13.72 -3.07 -7.63
C ASP A 136 12.96 -3.15 -8.97
N VAL A 137 11.69 -3.58 -8.94
CA VAL A 137 10.86 -3.68 -10.15
C VAL A 137 10.64 -2.33 -10.79
N ALA A 138 10.24 -1.33 -10.00
CA ALA A 138 10.03 0.02 -10.50
C ALA A 138 11.28 0.59 -11.18
N TRP A 139 12.45 0.40 -10.57
CA TRP A 139 13.72 0.82 -11.15
C TRP A 139 14.02 0.12 -12.48
N TRP A 140 13.80 -1.20 -12.55
CA TRP A 140 13.97 -1.97 -13.78
C TRP A 140 13.03 -1.50 -14.89
N VAL A 141 11.72 -1.40 -14.62
CA VAL A 141 10.70 -0.95 -15.58
C VAL A 141 11.01 0.45 -16.08
N ARG A 142 11.33 1.39 -15.17
CA ARG A 142 11.73 2.74 -15.52
C ARG A 142 12.97 2.76 -16.39
N THR A 143 14.00 2.00 -16.04
CA THR A 143 15.26 1.95 -16.81
C THR A 143 15.02 1.39 -18.20
N LEU A 144 14.21 0.33 -18.32
CA LEU A 144 13.79 -0.23 -19.60
C LEU A 144 13.09 0.79 -20.49
N LEU A 145 12.08 1.49 -19.95
CA LEU A 145 11.32 2.51 -20.68
C LEU A 145 12.23 3.68 -21.10
N ARG A 146 13.09 4.18 -20.21
CA ARG A 146 13.98 5.30 -20.50
C ARG A 146 15.05 4.97 -21.54
N CYS A 147 15.66 3.79 -21.45
CA CYS A 147 16.78 3.41 -22.29
C CYS A 147 16.32 2.81 -23.63
N LEU A 148 15.32 1.92 -23.63
CA LEU A 148 14.91 1.21 -24.85
C LEU A 148 13.73 1.86 -25.56
N GLN A 149 12.90 2.64 -24.88
CA GLN A 149 11.71 3.27 -25.46
C GLN A 149 11.60 4.77 -25.10
N PRO A 150 12.62 5.61 -25.38
CA PRO A 150 12.66 7.00 -24.94
C PRO A 150 11.51 7.87 -25.47
N ARG A 151 10.94 7.51 -26.64
CA ARG A 151 9.73 8.17 -27.17
C ARG A 151 8.51 7.84 -26.32
N LEU A 152 8.31 6.58 -25.95
CA LEU A 152 7.23 6.16 -25.06
C LEU A 152 7.38 6.79 -23.68
N TRP A 153 8.60 6.81 -23.15
CA TRP A 153 8.90 7.47 -21.88
C TRP A 153 8.47 8.96 -21.88
N ARG A 154 8.76 9.71 -22.95
CA ARG A 154 8.31 11.10 -23.08
C ARG A 154 6.79 11.24 -23.11
N GLU A 155 6.08 10.36 -23.83
CA GLU A 155 4.62 10.36 -23.84
C GLU A 155 4.04 10.04 -22.45
N ILE A 156 4.61 9.06 -21.73
CA ILE A 156 4.21 8.73 -20.35
C ILE A 156 4.42 9.92 -19.43
N CYS A 157 5.59 10.58 -19.48
CA CYS A 157 5.81 11.80 -18.71
C CYS A 157 4.81 12.90 -19.07
N GLY A 158 4.50 13.07 -20.35
CA GLY A 158 3.48 14.03 -20.79
C GLY A 158 2.08 13.68 -20.30
N LEU A 159 1.73 12.38 -20.21
CA LEU A 159 0.48 11.93 -19.64
C LEU A 159 0.38 12.26 -18.15
N LEU A 160 1.47 12.12 -17.39
CA LEU A 160 1.51 12.48 -15.96
C LEU A 160 1.29 13.97 -15.68
N GLU A 161 1.45 14.82 -16.69
CA GLU A 161 1.25 16.27 -16.62
C GLU A 161 -0.06 16.72 -17.27
N ALA A 162 -0.90 15.77 -17.75
CA ALA A 162 -2.18 16.09 -18.36
C ALA A 162 -3.12 16.81 -17.38
N THR A 163 -3.86 17.80 -17.87
CA THR A 163 -4.72 18.68 -17.04
C THR A 163 -6.21 18.37 -17.12
N SER A 164 -6.58 17.44 -17.99
CA SER A 164 -7.96 16.98 -18.15
C SER A 164 -8.02 15.52 -18.58
N LEU A 165 -9.13 14.85 -18.31
CA LEU A 165 -9.37 13.47 -18.79
C LEU A 165 -9.37 13.38 -20.32
N ALA A 166 -9.80 14.43 -21.02
CA ALA A 166 -9.76 14.49 -22.48
C ALA A 166 -8.32 14.43 -23.00
N GLU A 167 -7.43 15.28 -22.49
CA GLU A 167 -6.00 15.26 -22.81
C GLU A 167 -5.35 13.92 -22.42
N GLN A 168 -5.71 13.40 -21.24
CA GLN A 168 -5.20 12.12 -20.73
C GLN A 168 -5.56 10.95 -21.67
N ARG A 169 -6.81 10.86 -22.11
CA ARG A 169 -7.30 9.86 -23.07
C ARG A 169 -6.58 9.98 -24.42
N GLU A 170 -6.41 11.21 -24.93
CA GLU A 170 -5.71 11.47 -26.18
C GLU A 170 -4.24 11.01 -26.13
N ARG A 171 -3.55 11.33 -25.03
CA ARG A 171 -2.17 10.86 -24.79
C ARG A 171 -2.11 9.35 -24.64
N TYR A 172 -3.04 8.76 -23.88
CA TYR A 172 -3.06 7.31 -23.66
C TYR A 172 -3.29 6.54 -24.98
N ALA A 173 -4.14 7.05 -25.88
CA ALA A 173 -4.35 6.45 -27.20
C ALA A 173 -3.05 6.34 -28.04
N ARG A 174 -2.08 7.24 -27.84
CA ARG A 174 -0.75 7.15 -28.47
C ARG A 174 0.22 6.23 -27.72
N ILE A 175 0.07 6.13 -26.41
CA ILE A 175 0.92 5.32 -25.51
C ILE A 175 0.58 3.84 -25.67
N GLU A 176 -0.70 3.51 -25.62
CA GLU A 176 -1.19 2.15 -25.48
C GLU A 176 -0.64 1.16 -26.54
N PRO A 177 -0.68 1.45 -27.86
CA PRO A 177 -0.17 0.52 -28.86
C PRO A 177 1.33 0.24 -28.74
N ARG A 178 2.08 1.17 -28.13
CA ARG A 178 3.54 1.07 -27.93
C ARG A 178 3.88 0.44 -26.58
N LEU A 179 3.04 0.65 -25.57
CA LEU A 179 3.19 0.10 -24.24
C LEU A 179 3.04 -1.42 -24.26
N TRP A 180 2.01 -1.94 -24.93
CA TRP A 180 1.71 -3.38 -24.91
C TRP A 180 2.43 -4.19 -25.98
N GLY A 181 3.72 -3.92 -26.18
CA GLY A 181 4.58 -4.71 -27.06
C GLY A 181 4.89 -6.12 -26.51
N PRO A 182 5.47 -7.02 -27.33
CA PRO A 182 5.79 -8.40 -26.93
C PRO A 182 6.62 -8.51 -25.65
N LEU A 183 7.58 -7.61 -25.44
CA LEU A 183 8.43 -7.59 -24.26
C LEU A 183 7.66 -7.28 -22.97
N LEU A 184 6.78 -6.28 -22.99
CA LEU A 184 6.00 -5.87 -21.82
C LEU A 184 4.90 -6.89 -21.50
N ARG A 185 4.23 -7.44 -22.53
CA ARG A 185 3.31 -8.58 -22.38
C ARG A 185 4.03 -9.82 -21.82
N TRP A 186 5.28 -10.04 -22.24
CA TRP A 186 6.10 -11.13 -21.69
C TRP A 186 6.48 -10.86 -20.23
N SER A 187 6.81 -9.62 -19.85
CA SER A 187 7.16 -9.29 -18.46
C SER A 187 5.96 -9.33 -17.53
N ALA A 188 4.79 -8.86 -17.97
CA ALA A 188 3.57 -8.79 -17.16
C ALA A 188 3.07 -10.18 -16.72
N ARG A 189 3.31 -11.21 -17.52
CA ARG A 189 2.99 -12.61 -17.17
C ARG A 189 4.04 -13.32 -16.31
N GLN A 190 5.19 -12.68 -16.02
CA GLN A 190 6.26 -13.35 -15.27
C GLN A 190 5.87 -13.50 -13.80
N PRO A 191 5.96 -14.71 -13.22
CA PRO A 191 5.65 -14.94 -11.82
C PRO A 191 6.42 -14.03 -10.85
N ALA A 192 7.66 -13.67 -11.18
CA ALA A 192 8.46 -12.76 -10.37
C ALA A 192 7.92 -11.33 -10.36
N VAL A 193 7.49 -10.81 -11.52
CA VAL A 193 6.90 -9.46 -11.64
C VAL A 193 5.57 -9.41 -10.90
N LEU A 194 4.71 -10.41 -11.14
CA LEU A 194 3.42 -10.53 -10.45
C LEU A 194 3.59 -10.65 -8.93
N THR A 195 4.51 -11.50 -8.45
CA THR A 195 4.79 -11.62 -7.01
C THR A 195 5.32 -10.31 -6.41
N LEU A 196 6.10 -9.54 -7.17
CA LEU A 196 6.63 -8.24 -6.72
C LEU A 196 5.61 -7.10 -6.83
N LEU A 197 4.58 -7.26 -7.66
CA LEU A 197 3.38 -6.43 -7.71
C LEU A 197 2.32 -6.89 -6.69
N GLY A 198 2.63 -7.87 -5.84
CA GLY A 198 1.70 -8.36 -4.82
C GLY A 198 0.57 -9.22 -5.37
N VAL A 199 0.72 -9.83 -6.55
CA VAL A 199 -0.26 -10.76 -7.15
C VAL A 199 0.13 -12.20 -6.79
N PRO A 200 -0.58 -12.87 -5.86
CA PRO A 200 -0.26 -14.25 -5.48
C PRO A 200 -0.51 -15.24 -6.63
N ARG A 201 0.14 -16.42 -6.58
CA ARG A 201 -0.04 -17.46 -7.61
C ARG A 201 -1.48 -17.96 -7.74
N ALA A 202 -2.22 -18.02 -6.64
CA ALA A 202 -3.63 -18.40 -6.65
C ALA A 202 -4.48 -17.40 -7.46
N GLN A 203 -4.22 -16.10 -7.32
CA GLN A 203 -4.86 -15.05 -8.10
C GLN A 203 -4.57 -15.16 -9.59
N ARG A 204 -3.32 -15.45 -9.95
CA ARG A 204 -2.96 -15.67 -11.36
C ARG A 204 -3.80 -16.78 -11.96
N ASN A 205 -3.92 -17.92 -11.28
CA ASN A 205 -4.68 -19.06 -11.80
C ASN A 205 -6.18 -18.72 -11.94
N LEU A 206 -6.74 -17.97 -10.99
CA LEU A 206 -8.13 -17.48 -11.07
C LEU A 206 -8.33 -16.52 -12.25
N ILE A 207 -7.44 -15.54 -12.44
CA ILE A 207 -7.52 -14.59 -13.55
C ILE A 207 -7.30 -15.30 -14.89
N GLU A 208 -6.33 -16.22 -14.98
CA GLU A 208 -6.10 -17.02 -16.19
C GLU A 208 -7.30 -17.89 -16.55
N ALA A 209 -8.06 -18.38 -15.56
CA ALA A 209 -9.25 -19.20 -15.79
C ALA A 209 -10.53 -18.39 -16.08
N GLN A 210 -10.70 -17.22 -15.44
CA GLN A 210 -11.98 -16.51 -15.43
C GLN A 210 -11.99 -15.22 -16.28
N TYR A 211 -10.83 -14.62 -16.57
CA TYR A 211 -10.76 -13.36 -17.31
C TYR A 211 -10.48 -13.61 -18.79
N PRO A 212 -11.37 -13.21 -19.73
CA PRO A 212 -11.11 -13.35 -21.16
C PRO A 212 -9.81 -12.62 -21.57
N GLY A 213 -8.84 -13.36 -22.12
CA GLY A 213 -7.50 -12.82 -22.45
C GLY A 213 -6.46 -12.93 -21.32
N GLY A 214 -6.84 -13.51 -20.18
CA GLY A 214 -5.96 -13.86 -19.06
C GLY A 214 -5.32 -12.64 -18.38
N ILE A 215 -4.21 -12.90 -17.67
CA ILE A 215 -3.55 -11.90 -16.82
C ILE A 215 -3.09 -10.65 -17.59
N ASN A 216 -2.66 -10.80 -18.83
CA ASN A 216 -2.23 -9.66 -19.64
C ASN A 216 -3.39 -8.73 -19.93
N ARG A 217 -4.55 -9.27 -20.32
CA ARG A 217 -5.73 -8.46 -20.61
C ARG A 217 -6.27 -7.78 -19.36
N TYR A 218 -6.27 -8.48 -18.23
CA TYR A 218 -6.64 -7.91 -16.95
C TYR A 218 -5.80 -6.69 -16.57
N ILE A 219 -4.46 -6.80 -16.67
CA ILE A 219 -3.55 -5.68 -16.37
C ILE A 219 -3.73 -4.55 -17.40
N GLU A 220 -3.89 -4.89 -18.69
CA GLU A 220 -4.19 -3.93 -19.77
C GLU A 220 -5.43 -3.10 -19.45
N ASP A 221 -6.55 -3.75 -19.13
CA ASP A 221 -7.83 -3.09 -18.89
C ASP A 221 -7.82 -2.26 -17.58
N LYS A 222 -7.15 -2.74 -16.52
CA LYS A 222 -6.95 -1.97 -15.28
C LYS A 222 -6.11 -0.73 -15.52
N LEU A 223 -4.97 -0.86 -16.20
CA LEU A 223 -4.11 0.29 -16.52
C LEU A 223 -4.80 1.26 -17.47
N ARG A 224 -5.56 0.79 -18.46
CA ARG A 224 -6.39 1.64 -19.31
C ARG A 224 -7.33 2.46 -18.44
N TYR A 225 -8.13 1.84 -17.60
CA TYR A 225 -9.09 2.54 -16.74
C TYR A 225 -8.41 3.60 -15.85
N LEU A 226 -7.31 3.24 -15.18
CA LEU A 226 -6.55 4.19 -14.34
C LEU A 226 -6.02 5.39 -15.14
N LEU A 227 -5.60 5.15 -16.39
CA LEU A 227 -4.98 6.14 -17.25
C LEU A 227 -5.99 6.83 -18.18
N THR A 228 -7.29 6.52 -18.14
CA THR A 228 -8.32 7.19 -18.98
C THR A 228 -9.53 7.69 -18.22
N GLU A 229 -9.86 7.09 -17.07
CA GLU A 229 -11.08 7.37 -16.32
C GLU A 229 -10.84 8.07 -14.98
N LEU A 230 -9.64 7.96 -14.42
CA LEU A 230 -9.27 8.64 -13.18
C LEU A 230 -8.28 9.79 -13.44
N PRO A 231 -8.38 10.91 -12.71
CA PRO A 231 -7.44 12.03 -12.85
C PRO A 231 -6.01 11.61 -12.47
N ILE A 232 -5.11 11.58 -13.45
CA ILE A 232 -3.71 11.20 -13.23
C ILE A 232 -2.97 12.18 -12.30
N GLN A 233 -3.41 13.44 -12.24
CA GLN A 233 -2.85 14.46 -11.36
C GLN A 233 -3.00 14.13 -9.86
N GLU A 234 -3.97 13.29 -9.52
CA GLU A 234 -4.19 12.83 -8.15
C GLU A 234 -3.51 11.48 -7.86
N ASN A 235 -2.93 10.84 -8.87
CA ASN A 235 -2.42 9.48 -8.79
C ASN A 235 -0.92 9.44 -8.45
N TYR A 236 -0.63 9.66 -7.16
CA TYR A 236 0.75 9.65 -6.67
C TYR A 236 1.38 8.24 -6.65
N PHE A 237 0.56 7.18 -6.59
CA PHE A 237 1.03 5.79 -6.49
C PHE A 237 1.87 5.38 -7.69
N TRP A 238 1.37 5.64 -8.90
CA TRP A 238 2.11 5.33 -10.12
C TRP A 238 3.20 6.35 -10.39
N ARG A 239 2.95 7.64 -10.08
CA ARG A 239 3.92 8.73 -10.26
C ARG A 239 5.23 8.45 -9.53
N VAL A 240 5.19 7.99 -8.27
CA VAL A 240 6.41 7.79 -7.47
C VAL A 240 7.28 6.66 -8.00
N TYR A 241 6.70 5.59 -8.54
CA TYR A 241 7.48 4.50 -9.13
C TYR A 241 7.97 4.79 -10.54
N LEU A 242 7.39 5.75 -11.25
CA LEU A 242 7.92 6.24 -12.52
C LEU A 242 9.04 7.26 -12.30
N LEU A 243 8.81 8.24 -11.42
CA LEU A 243 9.70 9.40 -11.27
C LEU A 243 10.73 9.23 -10.15
N GLY A 244 10.46 8.38 -9.17
CA GLY A 244 11.29 8.20 -7.97
C GLY A 244 11.03 9.26 -6.90
N ALA A 245 10.00 10.08 -7.06
CA ALA A 245 9.62 11.14 -6.13
C ALA A 245 8.16 11.51 -6.34
N TYR A 246 7.53 12.05 -5.30
CA TYR A 246 6.27 12.77 -5.38
C TYR A 246 6.50 14.22 -5.80
N SER A 247 5.43 14.90 -6.26
CA SER A 247 5.43 16.37 -6.33
C SER A 247 4.71 16.93 -5.11
N ALA A 248 4.88 18.24 -4.85
CA ALA A 248 4.15 18.89 -3.76
C ALA A 248 2.63 18.81 -3.97
N GLN A 249 2.17 18.83 -5.22
CA GLN A 249 0.75 18.79 -5.58
C GLN A 249 0.18 17.37 -5.66
N CYS A 250 1.03 16.36 -5.91
CA CYS A 250 0.63 14.97 -6.07
C CYS A 250 1.45 14.09 -5.12
N CYS A 251 1.07 14.12 -3.85
CA CYS A 251 1.66 13.32 -2.78
C CYS A 251 0.59 12.82 -1.78
N PRO A 252 0.88 11.74 -1.04
CA PRO A 252 0.09 11.30 0.12
C PRO A 252 -0.18 12.44 1.12
N ASN A 253 -1.32 12.41 1.82
CA ASN A 253 -1.68 13.48 2.76
C ASN A 253 -0.64 13.64 3.87
N TYR A 254 -0.01 12.55 4.31
CA TYR A 254 1.00 12.61 5.37
C TYR A 254 2.26 13.43 5.01
N LEU A 255 2.47 13.75 3.72
CA LEU A 255 3.57 14.59 3.25
C LEU A 255 3.17 16.05 3.05
N ARG A 256 1.88 16.37 3.16
CA ARG A 256 1.40 17.74 2.93
C ARG A 256 1.65 18.61 4.15
N PRO A 257 2.21 19.82 4.01
CA PRO A 257 2.56 20.68 5.14
C PRO A 257 1.39 20.97 6.09
N GLU A 258 0.18 21.13 5.55
CA GLU A 258 -1.05 21.41 6.32
C GLU A 258 -1.44 20.29 7.29
N HIS A 259 -0.95 19.07 7.07
CA HIS A 259 -1.25 17.91 7.90
C HIS A 259 -0.16 17.62 8.93
N PHE A 260 1.02 18.23 8.80
CA PHE A 260 2.19 17.90 9.61
C PHE A 260 1.93 18.08 11.12
N ALA A 261 1.34 19.20 11.53
CA ALA A 261 1.11 19.50 12.94
C ALA A 261 0.19 18.47 13.62
N ALA A 262 -0.92 18.11 12.95
CA ALA A 262 -1.85 17.11 13.46
C ALA A 262 -1.19 15.73 13.58
N LEU A 263 -0.37 15.35 12.60
CA LEU A 263 0.35 14.07 12.62
C LEU A 263 1.43 14.03 13.70
N ALA A 264 2.21 15.10 13.86
CA ALA A 264 3.24 15.17 14.89
C ALA A 264 2.62 15.08 16.30
N GLN A 265 1.48 15.73 16.54
CA GLN A 265 0.77 15.67 17.81
C GLN A 265 0.19 14.28 18.14
N ARG A 266 -0.14 13.48 17.12
CA ARG A 266 -0.82 12.18 17.26
C ARG A 266 0.10 10.98 17.01
N ALA A 267 1.37 11.21 16.71
CA ALA A 267 2.32 10.16 16.33
C ALA A 267 2.54 9.12 17.45
N ASP A 268 2.41 9.52 18.71
CA ASP A 268 2.52 8.67 19.90
C ASP A 268 1.36 7.67 20.06
N ARG A 269 0.27 7.84 19.30
CA ARG A 269 -0.88 6.94 19.27
C ARG A 269 -0.69 5.72 18.35
N VAL A 270 0.42 5.67 17.62
CA VAL A 270 0.76 4.56 16.72
C VAL A 270 1.70 3.58 17.41
N ARG A 271 1.39 2.29 17.34
CA ARG A 271 2.23 1.21 17.89
C ARG A 271 2.53 0.17 16.81
N THR A 272 3.77 -0.32 16.78
CA THR A 272 4.19 -1.36 15.84
C THR A 272 4.35 -2.70 16.54
N HIS A 273 3.89 -3.77 15.89
CA HIS A 273 3.95 -5.14 16.40
C HIS A 273 4.54 -6.05 15.34
N THR A 274 5.64 -6.73 15.66
CA THR A 274 6.22 -7.73 14.74
C THR A 274 5.64 -9.10 15.04
N ALA A 275 4.50 -9.41 14.44
CA ALA A 275 3.73 -10.62 14.69
C ALA A 275 2.84 -10.98 13.49
N THR A 276 2.17 -12.14 13.54
CA THR A 276 0.96 -12.35 12.74
C THR A 276 -0.21 -11.59 13.37
N LEU A 277 -1.23 -11.26 12.59
CA LEU A 277 -2.42 -10.59 13.12
C LEU A 277 -3.13 -11.47 14.15
N SER A 278 -3.31 -12.77 13.88
CA SER A 278 -3.86 -13.71 14.88
C SER A 278 -3.09 -13.73 16.20
N ALA A 279 -1.75 -13.76 16.17
CA ALA A 279 -0.94 -13.78 17.39
C ALA A 279 -1.11 -12.47 18.20
N PHE A 280 -1.14 -11.33 17.52
CA PHE A 280 -1.42 -10.05 18.17
C PHE A 280 -2.83 -10.01 18.79
N LEU A 281 -3.86 -10.46 18.05
CA LEU A 281 -5.24 -10.45 18.53
C LEU A 281 -5.50 -11.45 19.67
N SER A 282 -4.77 -12.58 19.70
CA SER A 282 -4.89 -13.56 20.78
C SER A 282 -4.37 -13.00 22.11
N GLU A 283 -3.26 -12.27 22.07
CA GLU A 283 -2.62 -11.67 23.25
C GLU A 283 -3.29 -10.35 23.69
N SER A 284 -3.84 -9.59 22.74
CA SER A 284 -4.50 -8.32 23.03
C SER A 284 -5.80 -8.51 23.81
N GLN A 285 -6.06 -7.65 24.81
CA GLN A 285 -7.38 -7.55 25.46
C GLN A 285 -8.22 -6.40 24.89
N THR A 286 -7.64 -5.59 24.02
CA THR A 286 -8.28 -4.42 23.41
C THR A 286 -9.42 -4.84 22.48
N ARG A 287 -10.50 -4.06 22.49
CA ARG A 287 -11.55 -4.11 21.47
C ARG A 287 -11.28 -3.04 20.41
N PHE A 288 -11.41 -3.40 19.14
CA PHE A 288 -11.10 -2.53 18.00
C PHE A 288 -12.38 -2.15 17.25
N ASN A 289 -12.43 -0.89 16.81
CA ASN A 289 -13.51 -0.35 16.00
C ASN A 289 -13.27 -0.59 14.51
N GLN A 290 -12.00 -0.69 14.11
CA GLN A 290 -11.62 -0.79 12.70
C GLN A 290 -10.57 -1.89 12.52
N PHE A 291 -10.81 -2.81 11.60
CA PHE A 291 -9.87 -3.84 11.17
C PHE A 291 -9.53 -3.61 9.70
N VAL A 292 -8.26 -3.38 9.38
CA VAL A 292 -7.81 -3.17 7.99
C VAL A 292 -6.94 -4.35 7.57
N LEU A 293 -7.54 -5.23 6.78
CA LEU A 293 -6.99 -6.48 6.27
C LEU A 293 -6.60 -6.33 4.80
N LEU A 294 -5.60 -7.09 4.38
CA LEU A 294 -5.11 -7.12 2.99
C LEU A 294 -5.27 -8.53 2.41
N ASP A 295 -4.60 -8.77 1.28
CA ASP A 295 -4.62 -10.02 0.52
C ASP A 295 -3.97 -11.22 1.23
N HIS A 296 -3.48 -11.05 2.47
CA HIS A 296 -3.01 -12.19 3.26
C HIS A 296 -4.12 -13.20 3.53
N GLN A 297 -5.37 -12.75 3.51
CA GLN A 297 -6.57 -13.58 3.61
C GLN A 297 -6.69 -14.54 2.42
N ASP A 298 -6.40 -14.08 1.19
CA ASP A 298 -6.41 -14.93 -0.01
C ASP A 298 -5.41 -16.09 0.13
N TRP A 299 -4.23 -15.80 0.69
CA TRP A 299 -3.21 -16.83 0.93
C TRP A 299 -3.66 -17.85 1.97
N MET A 300 -4.25 -17.40 3.08
CA MET A 300 -4.75 -18.29 4.12
C MET A 300 -5.89 -19.16 3.60
N ALA A 301 -6.87 -18.58 2.90
CA ALA A 301 -7.95 -19.33 2.26
C ALA A 301 -7.43 -20.46 1.35
N ALA A 302 -6.42 -20.17 0.54
CA ALA A 302 -5.90 -21.13 -0.43
C ALA A 302 -4.95 -22.20 0.15
N HIS A 303 -4.28 -21.92 1.28
CA HIS A 303 -3.20 -22.80 1.78
C HIS A 303 -3.35 -23.26 3.23
N ARG A 304 -4.05 -22.48 4.06
CA ARG A 304 -4.15 -22.65 5.53
C ARG A 304 -5.54 -22.20 6.03
N PRO A 305 -6.65 -22.80 5.55
CA PRO A 305 -8.00 -22.39 5.89
C PRO A 305 -8.27 -22.42 7.41
N GLU A 306 -7.60 -23.30 8.16
CA GLU A 306 -7.69 -23.33 9.62
C GLU A 306 -7.15 -22.05 10.29
N LEU A 307 -6.12 -21.42 9.70
CA LEU A 307 -5.61 -20.14 10.21
C LEU A 307 -6.54 -18.98 9.85
N LEU A 308 -7.26 -19.08 8.73
CA LEU A 308 -8.30 -18.12 8.36
C LEU A 308 -9.43 -18.17 9.39
N ASP A 309 -9.92 -19.38 9.71
CA ASP A 309 -10.96 -19.59 10.73
C ASP A 309 -10.53 -18.99 12.08
N ASP A 310 -9.31 -19.31 12.55
CA ASP A 310 -8.78 -18.80 13.81
C ASP A 310 -8.68 -17.26 13.82
N GLU A 311 -8.20 -16.65 12.74
CA GLU A 311 -8.08 -15.19 12.64
C GLU A 311 -9.45 -14.50 12.68
N TRP A 312 -10.46 -15.06 11.98
CA TRP A 312 -11.82 -14.52 11.99
C TRP A 312 -12.53 -14.69 13.33
N GLN A 313 -12.32 -15.81 14.04
CA GLN A 313 -12.80 -15.98 15.41
C GLN A 313 -12.20 -14.93 16.35
N LEU A 314 -10.90 -14.67 16.24
CA LEU A 314 -10.21 -13.66 17.03
C LEU A 314 -10.69 -12.25 16.67
N LEU A 315 -10.84 -11.93 15.39
CA LEU A 315 -11.35 -10.64 14.92
C LEU A 315 -12.73 -10.35 15.50
N ILE A 316 -13.68 -11.28 15.35
CA ILE A 316 -15.04 -11.12 15.86
C ILE A 316 -15.01 -10.98 17.38
N ARG A 317 -14.22 -11.81 18.07
CA ARG A 317 -14.04 -11.71 19.53
C ARG A 317 -13.48 -10.37 19.96
N ARG A 318 -12.58 -9.76 19.18
CA ARG A 318 -11.94 -8.47 19.48
C ARG A 318 -12.67 -7.27 18.88
N SER A 319 -13.82 -7.47 18.25
CA SER A 319 -14.62 -6.38 17.70
C SER A 319 -15.31 -5.59 18.80
N ALA A 320 -15.17 -4.26 18.76
CA ALA A 320 -16.05 -3.36 19.50
C ALA A 320 -17.47 -3.38 18.91
N ALA A 321 -18.42 -2.73 19.59
CA ALA A 321 -19.74 -2.50 19.01
C ALA A 321 -19.59 -1.73 17.68
N ASP A 322 -20.35 -2.18 16.67
CA ASP A 322 -20.37 -1.61 15.31
C ASP A 322 -18.99 -1.54 14.62
N ALA A 323 -18.04 -2.39 15.04
CA ALA A 323 -16.73 -2.45 14.41
C ALA A 323 -16.85 -2.71 12.90
N ARG A 324 -15.97 -2.11 12.11
CA ARG A 324 -15.90 -2.36 10.66
C ARG A 324 -14.65 -3.12 10.30
N VAL A 325 -14.79 -4.00 9.32
CA VAL A 325 -13.69 -4.68 8.65
C VAL A 325 -13.61 -4.15 7.23
N LEU A 326 -12.43 -3.67 6.85
CA LEU A 326 -12.06 -3.40 5.48
C LEU A 326 -11.04 -4.45 5.04
N MET A 327 -11.36 -5.20 3.99
CA MET A 327 -10.52 -6.26 3.47
C MET A 327 -10.32 -6.08 1.97
N ARG A 328 -9.06 -6.12 1.53
CA ARG A 328 -8.71 -6.17 0.12
C ARG A 328 -8.44 -7.61 -0.29
N SER A 329 -8.90 -7.97 -1.48
CA SER A 329 -8.61 -9.29 -2.05
C SER A 329 -8.05 -9.15 -3.45
N ALA A 330 -7.10 -10.03 -3.73
CA ALA A 330 -6.57 -10.26 -5.05
C ALA A 330 -7.66 -10.85 -5.99
N GLY A 331 -8.60 -11.63 -5.47
CA GLY A 331 -9.73 -12.20 -6.20
C GLY A 331 -10.75 -11.16 -6.67
N LEU A 332 -11.54 -11.50 -7.69
CA LEU A 332 -12.65 -10.67 -8.20
C LEU A 332 -13.87 -10.69 -7.26
N SER A 333 -13.93 -11.67 -6.38
CA SER A 333 -14.93 -11.84 -5.34
C SER A 333 -14.27 -12.37 -4.07
N ILE A 334 -14.93 -12.09 -2.95
CA ILE A 334 -14.56 -12.60 -1.62
C ILE A 334 -15.65 -13.60 -1.22
N ASP A 335 -15.43 -14.86 -1.57
CA ASP A 335 -16.35 -15.99 -1.34
C ASP A 335 -15.76 -17.07 -0.41
N PHE A 336 -14.54 -16.83 0.10
CA PHE A 336 -13.78 -17.77 0.90
C PHE A 336 -13.90 -17.56 2.41
N LEU A 337 -14.68 -16.57 2.86
CA LEU A 337 -14.81 -16.28 4.29
C LEU A 337 -15.52 -17.44 5.01
N PRO A 338 -15.14 -17.75 6.27
CA PRO A 338 -15.81 -18.82 7.02
C PRO A 338 -17.30 -18.51 7.24
N GLU A 339 -18.16 -19.53 7.21
CA GLU A 339 -19.63 -19.36 7.31
C GLU A 339 -20.04 -18.60 8.58
N PHE A 340 -19.42 -18.93 9.71
CA PHE A 340 -19.67 -18.24 10.98
C PHE A 340 -19.30 -16.74 10.92
N ALA A 341 -18.30 -16.38 10.12
CA ALA A 341 -17.89 -15.00 9.95
C ALA A 341 -18.86 -14.27 9.05
N GLN A 342 -19.22 -14.87 7.90
CA GLN A 342 -20.22 -14.32 6.99
C GLN A 342 -21.55 -14.02 7.71
N ALA A 343 -22.01 -14.93 8.57
CA ALA A 343 -23.23 -14.75 9.36
C ALA A 343 -23.19 -13.54 10.32
N ARG A 344 -21.99 -13.05 10.66
CA ARG A 344 -21.78 -11.88 11.54
C ARG A 344 -21.48 -10.60 10.76
N LEU A 345 -21.30 -10.65 9.44
CA LEU A 345 -20.93 -9.49 8.64
C LEU A 345 -22.15 -8.89 7.94
N ARG A 346 -22.30 -7.58 8.07
CA ARG A 346 -23.23 -6.77 7.28
C ARG A 346 -22.42 -5.97 6.26
N ALA A 347 -22.33 -6.49 5.04
CA ALA A 347 -21.55 -5.88 3.97
C ALA A 347 -22.17 -4.56 3.47
N HIS A 348 -21.32 -3.65 3.01
CA HIS A 348 -21.68 -2.37 2.40
C HIS A 348 -21.34 -2.40 0.89
N PRO A 349 -22.06 -3.19 0.06
CA PRO A 349 -21.66 -3.49 -1.30
C PRO A 349 -21.66 -2.27 -2.23
N ASP A 350 -22.62 -1.35 -2.06
CA ASP A 350 -22.72 -0.15 -2.90
C ASP A 350 -21.54 0.80 -2.67
N ASP A 351 -21.19 1.05 -1.40
CA ASP A 351 -20.02 1.85 -1.03
C ASP A 351 -18.73 1.19 -1.52
N CYS A 352 -18.61 -0.13 -1.35
CA CYS A 352 -17.48 -0.90 -1.86
C CYS A 352 -17.33 -0.75 -3.38
N ALA A 353 -18.42 -0.94 -4.13
CA ALA A 353 -18.41 -0.82 -5.58
C ALA A 353 -18.14 0.61 -6.06
N HIS A 354 -18.60 1.62 -5.33
CA HIS A 354 -18.30 3.03 -5.60
C HIS A 354 -16.82 3.33 -5.38
N TRP A 355 -16.30 3.08 -4.19
CA TRP A 355 -14.93 3.42 -3.83
C TRP A 355 -13.89 2.53 -4.50
N HIS A 356 -14.22 1.28 -4.86
CA HIS A 356 -13.35 0.45 -5.68
C HIS A 356 -13.18 1.00 -7.09
N ARG A 357 -14.22 1.60 -7.68
CA ARG A 357 -14.13 2.27 -8.98
C ARG A 357 -13.31 3.56 -8.95
N LEU A 358 -13.22 4.20 -7.79
CA LEU A 358 -12.44 5.43 -7.58
C LEU A 358 -11.03 5.18 -7.01
N ASP A 359 -10.67 3.91 -6.80
CA ASP A 359 -9.35 3.52 -6.32
C ASP A 359 -8.28 3.90 -7.35
N ARG A 360 -7.31 4.71 -6.92
CA ARG A 360 -6.25 5.23 -7.81
C ARG A 360 -5.13 4.22 -8.05
N VAL A 361 -5.17 3.06 -7.42
CA VAL A 361 -4.08 2.08 -7.48
C VAL A 361 -4.37 1.02 -8.54
N GLY A 362 -5.55 0.39 -8.47
CA GLY A 362 -6.02 -0.64 -9.39
C GLY A 362 -5.36 -2.01 -9.25
N THR A 363 -4.73 -2.30 -8.11
CA THR A 363 -4.05 -3.60 -7.87
C THR A 363 -5.02 -4.70 -7.46
N TYR A 364 -5.93 -4.42 -6.53
CA TYR A 364 -6.84 -5.43 -5.98
C TYR A 364 -8.00 -5.74 -6.93
N GLY A 365 -8.46 -6.98 -6.90
CA GLY A 365 -9.59 -7.45 -7.69
C GLY A 365 -10.94 -7.08 -7.06
N SER A 366 -10.98 -7.03 -5.73
CA SER A 366 -12.19 -6.70 -4.97
C SER A 366 -11.86 -6.08 -3.61
N VAL A 367 -12.89 -5.51 -3.00
CA VAL A 367 -12.85 -4.96 -1.64
C VAL A 367 -14.14 -5.34 -0.92
N LEU A 368 -14.00 -5.70 0.35
CA LEU A 368 -15.10 -5.88 1.29
C LEU A 368 -14.97 -4.83 2.38
N CYS A 369 -16.03 -4.07 2.60
CA CYS A 369 -16.25 -3.33 3.83
C CYS A 369 -17.53 -3.85 4.46
N ALA A 370 -17.47 -4.22 5.73
CA ALA A 370 -18.61 -4.76 6.45
C ALA A 370 -18.60 -4.35 7.92
N THR A 371 -19.78 -4.11 8.49
CA THR A 371 -19.96 -3.96 9.93
C THR A 371 -20.08 -5.34 10.57
N VAL A 372 -19.36 -5.56 11.66
CA VAL A 372 -19.44 -6.76 12.49
C VAL A 372 -20.64 -6.62 13.42
N ALA A 373 -21.61 -7.51 13.29
CA ALA A 373 -22.78 -7.56 14.17
C ALA A 373 -22.35 -7.86 15.62
N ALA A 374 -22.99 -7.19 16.57
CA ALA A 374 -22.80 -7.45 17.99
C ALA A 374 -23.05 -8.93 18.34
N ALA A 375 -22.28 -9.44 19.29
CA ALA A 375 -22.18 -10.87 19.55
C ALA A 375 -23.32 -11.48 20.34
#